data_AF-G9FGQ7-F1
#
_entry.id   AF-G9FGQ7-F1
#
_cell.length_a   1.000
_cell.length_b   1.000
_cell.length_c   1.000
_cell.angle_alpha   90.00
_cell.angle_beta   90.00
_cell.angle_gamma   90.00
#
_symmetry.space_group_name_H-M   'P 1'
#
loop_
_entity.id
_entity.type
_entity.pdbx_description
1 polymer ?
#
loop_
_entity_poly.entity_id
_entity_poly.type
_entity_poly.pdbx_seq_one_letter_code
_entity_poly.pdbx_strand_id
1 'polypeptide(L)'
;AYMLKYDSQHGQFKGTIEVEGSDLIVNGQKVKFYTEKDPSAIPWKDTGAYYVVESTGVFTTTEKAKAHLKGGAKKVVISAPSADAPMFVMGVNNESYKSDIEVISNASCTTNCLAPLAKVMHDNYTIIEGLMTTIHSYTATQKTVDGPSAKDWRGGRAAAQNIIPSSTGAAKAVGKVIPELNGKLTGMSMRAPTSNVSVVDLTCRIEKSVTYDEIKEAMKKASNGELK
;
A
#
# COMPACT_ATOMS: atom_id res chain seq x y z
N ALA A 1 3.79 -23.44 3.10
CA ALA A 1 3.16 -24.16 1.97
C ALA A 1 1.63 -23.98 1.91
N TYR A 2 0.85 -24.45 2.89
CA TYR A 2 -0.63 -24.42 2.84
C TYR A 2 -1.23 -23.04 2.51
N MET A 3 -0.83 -21.99 3.25
CA MET A 3 -1.33 -20.62 3.04
C MET A 3 -0.97 -20.00 1.69
N LEU A 4 0.10 -20.49 1.04
CA LEU A 4 0.46 -20.06 -0.32
C LEU A 4 -0.36 -20.80 -1.38
N LYS A 5 -0.74 -22.05 -1.09
CA LYS A 5 -1.48 -22.91 -2.03
C LYS A 5 -2.95 -22.51 -2.16
N TYR A 6 -3.58 -22.13 -1.05
CA TYR A 6 -5.02 -21.85 -0.98
C TYR A 6 -5.28 -20.43 -0.50
N ASP A 7 -5.90 -19.62 -1.36
CA ASP A 7 -6.32 -18.26 -1.04
C ASP A 7 -7.81 -18.08 -1.32
N SER A 8 -8.56 -17.59 -0.34
CA SER A 8 -10.02 -17.42 -0.45
C SER A 8 -10.44 -16.28 -1.40
N GLN A 9 -9.54 -15.33 -1.68
CA GLN A 9 -9.80 -14.17 -2.54
C GLN A 9 -9.33 -14.41 -3.97
N HIS A 10 -8.17 -15.03 -4.13
CA HIS A 10 -7.46 -15.15 -5.40
C HIS A 10 -7.43 -16.60 -5.94
N GLY A 11 -8.03 -17.54 -5.21
CA GLY A 11 -8.12 -18.93 -5.60
C GLY A 11 -6.83 -19.72 -5.32
N GLN A 12 -6.73 -20.88 -5.93
CA GLN A 12 -5.56 -21.74 -5.76
C GLN A 12 -4.37 -21.24 -6.56
N PHE A 13 -3.18 -21.31 -5.98
CA PHE A 13 -1.93 -21.05 -6.70
C PHE A 13 -1.81 -22.01 -7.90
N LYS A 14 -1.55 -21.47 -9.08
CA LYS A 14 -1.52 -22.24 -10.35
C LYS A 14 -0.21 -22.96 -10.62
N GLY A 15 0.84 -22.64 -9.86
CA GLY A 15 2.15 -23.27 -9.95
C GLY A 15 2.31 -24.47 -9.02
N THR A 16 3.55 -24.94 -8.88
CA THR A 16 3.90 -26.02 -7.95
C THR A 16 4.45 -25.46 -6.64
N ILE A 17 4.07 -26.10 -5.54
CA ILE A 17 4.58 -25.79 -4.19
C ILE A 17 4.91 -27.10 -3.50
N GLU A 18 6.17 -27.24 -3.11
CA GLU A 18 6.66 -28.37 -2.33
C GLU A 18 7.41 -27.84 -1.10
N VAL A 19 7.62 -28.71 -0.11
CA VAL A 19 8.42 -28.42 1.08
C VAL A 19 9.65 -29.31 1.04
N GLU A 20 10.83 -28.70 1.13
CA GLU A 20 12.10 -29.41 1.19
C GLU A 20 12.81 -29.05 2.50
N GLY A 21 12.71 -29.94 3.50
CA GLY A 21 13.18 -29.65 4.85
C GLY A 21 12.41 -28.48 5.47
N SER A 22 13.12 -27.40 5.81
CA SER A 22 12.53 -26.15 6.30
C SER A 22 12.15 -25.17 5.19
N ASP A 23 12.57 -25.42 3.95
CA ASP A 23 12.45 -24.47 2.83
C ASP A 23 11.25 -24.79 1.94
N LEU A 24 10.90 -23.86 1.05
CA LEU A 24 9.87 -24.05 0.03
C LEU A 24 10.52 -24.27 -1.34
N ILE A 25 9.93 -25.12 -2.17
CA ILE A 25 10.20 -25.14 -3.61
C ILE A 25 8.96 -24.59 -4.31
N VAL A 26 9.10 -23.45 -4.98
CA VAL A 26 8.01 -22.80 -5.72
C VAL A 26 8.38 -22.74 -7.19
N ASN A 27 7.59 -23.41 -8.05
CA ASN A 27 7.89 -23.54 -9.48
C ASN A 27 9.32 -24.06 -9.75
N GLY A 28 9.78 -25.04 -8.98
CA GLY A 28 11.13 -25.61 -9.08
C GLY A 28 12.23 -24.74 -8.48
N GLN A 29 11.94 -23.54 -7.96
CA GLN A 29 12.92 -22.67 -7.33
C GLN A 29 12.90 -22.83 -5.81
N LYS A 30 14.07 -23.04 -5.21
CA LYS A 30 14.23 -23.11 -3.76
C LYS A 30 14.16 -21.71 -3.14
N VAL A 31 13.26 -21.55 -2.19
CA VAL A 31 13.04 -20.34 -1.40
C VAL A 31 13.30 -20.65 0.06
N LYS A 32 14.34 -20.02 0.63
CA LYS A 32 14.65 -20.16 2.06
C LYS A 32 13.53 -19.61 2.92
N PHE A 33 13.19 -20.34 3.99
CA PHE A 33 12.18 -19.92 4.94
C PHE A 33 12.80 -19.69 6.32
N TYR A 34 12.52 -18.53 6.90
CA TYR A 34 13.01 -18.12 8.23
C TYR A 34 11.83 -17.83 9.15
N THR A 35 12.03 -18.00 10.46
CA THR A 35 11.00 -17.79 11.50
C THR A 35 11.41 -16.75 12.54
N GLU A 36 12.39 -15.91 12.21
CA GLU A 36 12.92 -14.91 13.13
C GLU A 36 11.92 -13.80 13.40
N LYS A 37 11.81 -13.39 14.68
CA LYS A 37 11.03 -12.22 15.09
C LYS A 37 11.80 -10.92 14.95
N ASP A 38 13.12 -10.98 15.14
CA ASP A 38 14.01 -9.85 14.95
C ASP A 38 14.48 -9.82 13.48
N PRO A 39 14.14 -8.77 12.71
CA PRO A 39 14.55 -8.65 11.32
C PRO A 39 16.06 -8.67 11.09
N SER A 40 16.85 -8.31 12.12
CA SER A 40 18.31 -8.30 12.05
C SER A 40 18.95 -9.67 12.20
N ALA A 41 18.20 -10.66 12.71
CA ALA A 41 18.65 -12.05 12.82
C ALA A 41 18.47 -12.83 11.51
N ILE A 42 17.75 -12.29 10.53
CA ILE A 42 17.50 -12.98 9.25
C ILE A 42 18.75 -12.88 8.36
N PRO A 43 19.39 -13.99 7.97
CA PRO A 43 20.66 -13.96 7.23
C PRO A 43 20.43 -13.81 5.71
N TRP A 44 19.89 -12.67 5.28
CA TRP A 44 19.61 -12.38 3.86
C TRP A 44 20.82 -12.53 2.92
N LYS A 45 22.04 -12.30 3.42
CA LYS A 45 23.27 -12.52 2.65
C LYS A 45 23.43 -13.97 2.17
N ASP A 46 22.91 -14.95 2.91
CA ASP A 46 23.07 -16.38 2.60
C ASP A 46 22.23 -16.79 1.38
N THR A 47 21.21 -15.97 1.03
CA THR A 47 20.33 -16.20 -0.12
C THR A 47 20.60 -15.25 -1.29
N GLY A 48 21.46 -14.25 -1.09
CA GLY A 48 21.65 -13.18 -2.07
C GLY A 48 20.43 -12.25 -2.21
N ALA A 49 19.53 -12.21 -1.22
CA ALA A 49 18.36 -11.33 -1.25
C ALA A 49 18.79 -9.85 -1.22
N TYR A 50 18.76 -9.19 -2.38
CA TYR A 50 19.16 -7.79 -2.52
C TYR A 50 18.09 -6.82 -2.00
N TYR A 51 16.84 -7.06 -2.39
CA TYR A 51 15.66 -6.31 -1.96
C TYR A 51 14.85 -7.12 -0.95
N VAL A 52 14.41 -6.48 0.13
CA VAL A 52 13.47 -7.05 1.09
C VAL A 52 12.16 -6.27 1.06
N VAL A 53 11.06 -6.98 0.95
CA VAL A 53 9.72 -6.41 1.14
C VAL A 53 9.34 -6.54 2.60
N GLU A 54 9.25 -5.40 3.29
CA GLU A 54 8.81 -5.33 4.68
C GLU A 54 7.28 -5.24 4.71
N SER A 55 6.64 -6.38 5.00
CA SER A 55 5.18 -6.56 4.98
C SER A 55 4.59 -7.12 6.28
N THR A 56 5.29 -6.92 7.40
CA THR A 56 4.80 -7.29 8.73
C THR A 56 3.85 -6.25 9.31
N GLY A 57 3.99 -4.98 8.89
CA GLY A 57 3.23 -3.84 9.42
C GLY A 57 3.78 -3.25 10.73
N VAL A 58 4.90 -3.75 11.26
CA VAL A 58 5.47 -3.26 12.54
C VAL A 58 6.82 -2.54 12.40
N PHE A 59 7.54 -2.76 11.30
CA PHE A 59 8.85 -2.15 11.01
C PHE A 59 8.76 -1.04 9.96
N THR A 60 7.84 -0.09 10.15
CA THR A 60 7.49 0.93 9.14
C THR A 60 8.27 2.23 9.22
N THR A 61 9.23 2.36 10.15
CA THR A 61 10.18 3.49 10.19
C THR A 61 11.50 3.09 9.55
N THR A 62 12.27 4.09 9.11
CA THR A 62 13.58 3.88 8.49
C THR A 62 14.50 3.10 9.41
N GLU A 63 14.58 3.48 10.69
CA GLU A 63 15.40 2.80 11.69
C GLU A 63 15.04 1.31 11.82
N LYS A 64 13.75 1.01 11.94
CA LYS A 64 13.26 -0.36 12.12
C LYS A 64 13.47 -1.20 10.88
N ALA A 65 13.16 -0.67 9.70
CA ALA A 65 13.36 -1.35 8.42
C ALA A 65 14.85 -1.61 8.13
N LYS A 66 15.75 -0.71 8.55
CA LYS A 66 17.20 -0.88 8.42
C LYS A 66 17.75 -2.09 9.17
N ALA A 67 16.99 -2.69 10.10
CA ALA A 67 17.37 -3.94 10.74
C ALA A 67 17.66 -5.06 9.71
N HIS A 68 16.94 -5.11 8.59
CA HIS A 68 17.21 -6.08 7.52
C HIS A 68 18.58 -5.88 6.83
N LEU A 69 19.12 -4.66 6.82
CA LEU A 69 20.44 -4.40 6.23
C LEU A 69 21.56 -5.09 7.03
N LYS A 70 21.36 -5.27 8.35
CA LYS A 70 22.29 -6.04 9.20
C LYS A 70 22.36 -7.52 8.78
N GLY A 71 21.23 -8.05 8.30
CA GLY A 71 21.13 -9.39 7.72
C GLY A 71 21.79 -9.55 6.35
N GLY A 72 22.18 -8.43 5.71
CA GLY A 72 22.89 -8.41 4.43
C GLY A 72 22.05 -7.98 3.22
N ALA A 73 20.77 -7.65 3.42
CA ALA A 73 19.97 -7.00 2.40
C ALA A 73 20.55 -5.64 2.03
N LYS A 74 20.30 -5.17 0.80
CA LYS A 74 20.82 -3.87 0.30
C LYS A 74 19.74 -2.80 0.25
N LYS A 75 18.49 -3.21 0.02
CA LYS A 75 17.34 -2.31 -0.11
C LYS A 75 16.14 -2.88 0.63
N VAL A 76 15.32 -2.00 1.21
CA VAL A 76 14.07 -2.37 1.88
C VAL A 76 12.93 -1.55 1.32
N VAL A 77 11.85 -2.23 0.95
CA VAL A 77 10.59 -1.63 0.49
C VAL A 77 9.52 -1.91 1.53
N ILE A 78 9.13 -0.88 2.28
CA ILE A 78 8.03 -0.94 3.25
C ILE A 78 6.71 -0.94 2.47
N SER A 79 5.89 -1.96 2.69
CA SER A 79 4.58 -2.15 2.02
C SER A 79 3.43 -1.36 2.67
N ALA A 80 3.76 -0.34 3.45
CA ALA A 80 2.82 0.52 4.16
C ALA A 80 3.38 1.96 4.24
N PRO A 81 2.56 2.98 4.56
CA PRO A 81 3.06 4.33 4.77
C PRO A 81 4.12 4.37 5.86
N SER A 82 5.19 5.14 5.61
CA SER A 82 6.22 5.42 6.59
C SER A 82 6.11 6.84 7.14
N ALA A 83 6.48 7.00 8.41
CA ALA A 83 6.58 8.30 9.03
C ALA A 83 7.75 9.11 8.46
N ASP A 84 8.86 8.44 8.13
CA ASP A 84 10.17 9.06 7.83
C ASP A 84 10.80 8.56 6.51
N ALA A 85 10.49 7.35 6.04
CA ALA A 85 11.02 6.85 4.77
C ALA A 85 10.34 7.55 3.58
N PRO A 86 11.09 7.89 2.51
CA PRO A 86 10.52 8.49 1.32
C PRO A 86 9.49 7.56 0.68
N MET A 87 8.34 8.13 0.31
CA MET A 87 7.23 7.41 -0.31
C MET A 87 7.27 7.57 -1.82
N PHE A 88 7.05 6.45 -2.52
CA PHE A 88 6.94 6.43 -3.97
C PHE A 88 5.63 5.76 -4.39
N VAL A 89 5.03 6.31 -5.43
CA VAL A 89 3.89 5.74 -6.14
C VAL A 89 4.27 5.63 -7.61
N MET A 90 4.12 4.42 -8.17
CA MET A 90 4.42 4.14 -9.56
C MET A 90 3.51 4.97 -10.49
N GLY A 91 4.08 5.54 -11.55
CA GLY A 91 3.41 6.45 -12.47
C GLY A 91 3.21 7.88 -11.94
N VAL A 92 3.60 8.16 -10.69
CA VAL A 92 3.41 9.49 -10.07
C VAL A 92 4.75 10.16 -9.78
N ASN A 93 5.59 9.56 -8.94
CA ASN A 93 6.88 10.14 -8.55
C ASN A 93 8.02 9.10 -8.49
N ASN A 94 7.82 7.87 -8.97
CA ASN A 94 8.83 6.82 -8.96
C ASN A 94 10.12 7.21 -9.70
N GLU A 95 10.05 8.10 -10.69
CA GLU A 95 11.24 8.60 -11.40
C GLU A 95 12.14 9.49 -10.53
N SER A 96 11.62 10.01 -9.41
CA SER A 96 12.43 10.76 -8.44
C SER A 96 13.25 9.86 -7.50
N TYR A 97 13.09 8.53 -7.61
CA TYR A 97 13.89 7.57 -6.85
C TYR A 97 15.39 7.69 -7.19
N LYS A 98 16.22 7.67 -6.15
CA LYS A 98 17.68 7.65 -6.28
C LYS A 98 18.23 6.36 -5.67
N SER A 99 19.21 5.77 -6.35
CA SER A 99 19.77 4.45 -6.01
C SER A 99 20.53 4.41 -4.69
N ASP A 100 20.87 5.56 -4.10
CA ASP A 100 21.47 5.69 -2.78
C ASP A 100 20.45 5.50 -1.65
N ILE A 101 19.14 5.68 -1.93
CA ILE A 101 18.08 5.48 -0.94
C ILE A 101 17.94 3.99 -0.60
N GLU A 102 18.28 3.62 0.63
CA GLU A 102 18.27 2.22 1.11
C GLU A 102 16.88 1.72 1.50
N VAL A 103 16.07 2.59 2.10
CA VAL A 103 14.74 2.26 2.62
C VAL A 103 13.73 3.19 1.98
N ILE A 104 12.71 2.60 1.36
CA ILE A 104 11.59 3.32 0.77
C ILE A 104 10.26 2.79 1.29
N SER A 105 9.19 3.56 1.10
CA SER A 105 7.82 3.11 1.33
C SER A 105 7.04 3.15 0.01
N ASN A 106 6.28 2.08 -0.26
CA ASN A 106 5.35 2.04 -1.39
C ASN A 106 3.98 2.65 -1.06
N ALA A 107 3.95 3.57 -0.08
CA ALA A 107 2.74 4.21 0.44
C ALA A 107 1.67 3.20 0.89
N SER A 108 0.38 3.54 0.70
CA SER A 108 -0.76 2.66 1.00
C SER A 108 -1.51 2.30 -0.29
N CYS A 109 -2.33 1.26 -0.23
CA CYS A 109 -3.27 0.92 -1.32
C CYS A 109 -4.19 2.10 -1.69
N THR A 110 -4.74 2.82 -0.70
CA THR A 110 -5.58 4.01 -0.97
C THR A 110 -4.79 5.14 -1.61
N THR A 111 -3.53 5.39 -1.19
CA THR A 111 -2.68 6.43 -1.82
C THR A 111 -2.33 6.04 -3.25
N ASN A 112 -2.02 4.77 -3.52
CA ASN A 112 -1.77 4.28 -4.88
C ASN A 112 -3.00 4.36 -5.78
N CYS A 113 -4.21 4.29 -5.22
CA CYS A 113 -5.45 4.52 -5.98
C CYS A 113 -5.69 6.01 -6.24
N LEU A 114 -5.55 6.86 -5.21
CA LEU A 114 -5.90 8.27 -5.29
C LEU A 114 -4.86 9.11 -6.04
N ALA A 115 -3.56 8.83 -5.87
CA ALA A 115 -2.51 9.70 -6.41
C ALA A 115 -2.49 9.77 -7.95
N PRO A 116 -2.62 8.66 -8.72
CA PRO A 116 -2.72 8.74 -10.17
C PRO A 116 -3.95 9.53 -10.64
N LEU A 117 -5.10 9.32 -10.01
CA LEU A 117 -6.32 10.09 -10.29
C LEU A 117 -6.12 11.58 -10.02
N ALA A 118 -5.56 11.91 -8.86
CA ALA A 118 -5.29 13.28 -8.46
C ALA A 118 -4.26 13.95 -9.36
N LYS A 119 -3.24 13.22 -9.83
CA LYS A 119 -2.27 13.69 -10.82
C LYS A 119 -2.97 14.12 -12.11
N VAL A 120 -3.77 13.24 -12.73
CA VAL A 120 -4.47 13.56 -13.98
C VAL A 120 -5.40 14.76 -13.81
N MET A 121 -6.17 14.80 -12.72
CA MET A 121 -7.04 15.93 -12.42
C MET A 121 -6.27 17.23 -12.20
N HIS A 122 -5.15 17.18 -11.47
CA HIS A 122 -4.35 18.36 -11.16
C HIS A 122 -3.65 18.91 -12.39
N ASP A 123 -3.00 18.05 -13.17
CA ASP A 123 -2.25 18.42 -14.37
C ASP A 123 -3.16 19.08 -15.44
N ASN A 124 -4.42 18.65 -15.54
CA ASN A 124 -5.37 19.17 -16.54
C ASN A 124 -6.20 20.36 -16.03
N TYR A 125 -6.60 20.36 -14.75
CA TYR A 125 -7.65 21.27 -14.24
C TYR A 125 -7.31 22.00 -12.94
N THR A 126 -6.11 21.78 -12.38
CA THR A 126 -5.64 22.35 -11.11
C THR A 126 -6.63 22.14 -9.94
N ILE A 127 -6.42 21.09 -9.15
CA ILE A 127 -7.12 20.93 -7.86
C ILE A 127 -6.77 22.09 -6.90
N ILE A 128 -7.80 22.76 -6.40
CA ILE A 128 -7.72 23.78 -5.34
C ILE A 128 -7.72 23.11 -3.97
N GLU A 129 -8.69 22.23 -3.73
CA GLU A 129 -8.86 21.47 -2.49
C GLU A 129 -9.70 20.21 -2.76
N GLY A 130 -9.59 19.20 -1.89
CA GLY A 130 -10.40 18.00 -2.02
C GLY A 130 -10.49 17.17 -0.75
N LEU A 131 -11.63 16.50 -0.60
CA LEU A 131 -11.92 15.56 0.46
C LEU A 131 -12.15 14.18 -0.14
N MET A 132 -11.50 13.18 0.45
CA MET A 132 -11.60 11.79 0.03
C MET A 132 -12.31 10.94 1.07
N THR A 133 -13.22 10.09 0.60
CA THR A 133 -13.71 8.95 1.38
C THR A 133 -13.31 7.68 0.65
N THR A 134 -12.69 6.74 1.37
CA THR A 134 -12.51 5.39 0.83
C THR A 134 -13.44 4.41 1.53
N ILE A 135 -14.30 3.76 0.75
CA ILE A 135 -15.07 2.59 1.19
C ILE A 135 -14.14 1.40 0.98
N HIS A 136 -13.64 0.88 2.09
CA HIS A 136 -12.52 -0.05 2.09
C HIS A 136 -12.97 -1.41 2.63
N SER A 137 -12.56 -2.49 1.97
CA SER A 137 -12.72 -3.83 2.54
C SER A 137 -12.06 -3.95 3.92
N TYR A 138 -12.58 -4.84 4.76
CA TYR A 138 -11.91 -5.13 6.02
C TYR A 138 -10.55 -5.79 5.80
N THR A 139 -9.65 -5.65 6.76
CA THR A 139 -8.29 -6.20 6.71
C THR A 139 -7.99 -7.04 7.93
N ALA A 140 -6.80 -7.67 7.96
CA ALA A 140 -6.33 -8.48 9.07
C ALA A 140 -6.22 -7.74 10.42
N THR A 141 -6.31 -6.40 10.44
CA THR A 141 -6.27 -5.63 11.68
C THR A 141 -7.60 -5.64 12.44
N GLN A 142 -8.72 -5.91 11.75
CA GLN A 142 -10.06 -5.92 12.33
C GLN A 142 -10.38 -7.27 13.00
N LYS A 143 -11.48 -7.32 13.76
CA LYS A 143 -11.87 -8.48 14.57
C LYS A 143 -13.09 -9.20 13.98
N THR A 144 -13.13 -10.52 14.15
CA THR A 144 -14.26 -11.34 13.71
C THR A 144 -15.53 -11.04 14.52
N VAL A 145 -15.36 -10.81 15.82
CA VAL A 145 -16.40 -10.38 16.77
C VAL A 145 -15.91 -9.15 17.54
N ASP A 146 -16.81 -8.50 18.28
CA ASP A 146 -16.45 -7.35 19.11
C ASP A 146 -15.35 -7.72 20.12
N GLY A 147 -14.25 -6.97 20.10
CA GLY A 147 -13.11 -7.22 20.97
C GLY A 147 -12.14 -6.03 21.10
N PRO A 148 -11.13 -6.15 21.97
CA PRO A 148 -10.22 -5.04 22.26
C PRO A 148 -9.37 -4.61 21.06
N SER A 149 -9.30 -3.31 20.82
CA SER A 149 -8.37 -2.67 19.89
C SER A 149 -7.93 -1.32 20.46
N ALA A 150 -6.85 -1.34 21.26
CA ALA A 150 -6.50 -0.22 22.14
C ALA A 150 -6.24 1.12 21.43
N LYS A 151 -5.71 1.09 20.20
CA LYS A 151 -5.36 2.28 19.41
C LYS A 151 -6.44 2.72 18.42
N ASP A 152 -7.42 1.86 18.14
CA ASP A 152 -8.55 2.12 17.25
C ASP A 152 -9.76 1.31 17.73
N TRP A 153 -10.52 1.87 18.66
CA TRP A 153 -11.66 1.17 19.29
C TRP A 153 -12.70 0.74 18.27
N ARG A 154 -12.94 1.55 17.23
CA ARG A 154 -13.92 1.25 16.18
C ARG A 154 -13.47 0.02 15.39
N GLY A 155 -12.18 -0.09 15.08
CA GLY A 155 -11.59 -1.28 14.45
C GLY A 155 -11.69 -2.58 15.26
N GLY A 156 -12.04 -2.50 16.55
CA GLY A 156 -12.30 -3.65 17.41
C GLY A 156 -13.69 -4.28 17.24
N ARG A 157 -14.60 -3.61 16.52
CA ARG A 157 -15.97 -4.11 16.28
C ARG A 157 -15.99 -5.21 15.22
N ALA A 158 -17.00 -6.08 15.27
CA ALA A 158 -17.17 -7.21 14.36
C ALA A 158 -17.16 -6.77 12.87
N ALA A 159 -16.09 -7.13 12.15
CA ALA A 159 -15.78 -6.61 10.81
C ALA A 159 -16.85 -6.91 9.77
N ALA A 160 -17.42 -8.11 9.82
CA ALA A 160 -18.41 -8.58 8.84
C ALA A 160 -19.84 -8.10 9.13
N GLN A 161 -20.05 -7.29 10.18
CA GLN A 161 -21.38 -6.88 10.66
C GLN A 161 -21.53 -5.35 10.75
N ASN A 162 -20.49 -4.58 10.46
CA ASN A 162 -20.47 -3.14 10.69
C ASN A 162 -19.91 -2.37 9.48
N ILE A 163 -20.40 -1.14 9.31
CA ILE A 163 -19.67 -0.09 8.61
C ILE A 163 -18.85 0.65 9.66
N ILE A 164 -17.52 0.59 9.56
CA ILE A 164 -16.61 1.07 10.62
C ILE A 164 -15.86 2.31 10.13
N PRO A 165 -16.16 3.52 10.63
CA PRO A 165 -15.39 4.70 10.28
C PRO A 165 -13.97 4.60 10.86
N SER A 166 -12.97 4.99 10.06
CA SER A 166 -11.55 4.95 10.41
C SER A 166 -10.84 6.20 9.87
N SER A 167 -9.85 6.70 10.62
CA SER A 167 -8.96 7.74 10.12
C SER A 167 -7.99 7.16 9.10
N THR A 168 -7.54 7.98 8.15
CA THR A 168 -6.50 7.58 7.20
C THR A 168 -5.62 8.75 6.82
N GLY A 169 -4.32 8.51 6.73
CA GLY A 169 -3.35 9.48 6.20
C GLY A 169 -3.23 9.44 4.68
N ALA A 170 -3.98 8.59 3.99
CA ALA A 170 -3.75 8.28 2.58
C ALA A 170 -3.90 9.49 1.64
N ALA A 171 -4.92 10.32 1.83
CA ALA A 171 -5.11 11.55 1.05
C ALA A 171 -4.04 12.60 1.37
N LYS A 172 -3.68 12.77 2.65
CA LYS A 172 -2.57 13.65 3.04
C LYS A 172 -1.23 13.19 2.45
N ALA A 173 -1.02 11.87 2.32
CA ALA A 173 0.17 11.29 1.71
C ALA A 173 0.30 11.58 0.20
N VAL A 174 -0.80 11.88 -0.50
CA VAL A 174 -0.74 12.36 -1.89
C VAL A 174 0.11 13.63 -1.98
N GLY A 175 0.00 14.53 -1.01
CA GLY A 175 0.83 15.74 -0.94
C GLY A 175 2.33 15.48 -0.76
N LYS A 176 2.74 14.26 -0.35
CA LYS A 176 4.16 13.88 -0.30
C LYS A 176 4.69 13.39 -1.65
N VAL A 177 3.84 12.76 -2.46
CA VAL A 177 4.20 12.23 -3.79
C VAL A 177 3.88 13.21 -4.92
N ILE A 178 2.98 14.15 -4.70
CA ILE A 178 2.66 15.28 -5.58
C ILE A 178 2.74 16.55 -4.71
N PRO A 179 3.93 17.17 -4.60
CA PRO A 179 4.15 18.31 -3.69
C PRO A 179 3.20 19.49 -3.89
N GLU A 180 2.73 19.73 -5.11
CA GLU A 180 1.77 20.79 -5.46
C GLU A 180 0.37 20.59 -4.84
N LEU A 181 0.07 19.37 -4.39
CA LEU A 181 -1.14 18.99 -3.67
C LEU A 181 -0.96 18.94 -2.15
N ASN A 182 0.22 19.31 -1.63
CA ASN A 182 0.46 19.33 -0.19
C ASN A 182 -0.48 20.32 0.52
N GLY A 183 -1.18 19.83 1.55
CA GLY A 183 -2.19 20.60 2.28
C GLY A 183 -3.54 20.75 1.59
N LYS A 184 -3.69 20.32 0.32
CA LYS A 184 -4.94 20.46 -0.45
C LYS A 184 -5.87 19.25 -0.32
N LEU A 185 -5.33 18.08 0.00
CA LEU A 185 -6.08 16.82 0.10
C LEU A 185 -6.02 16.22 1.50
N THR A 186 -7.20 15.86 2.02
CA THR A 186 -7.34 15.03 3.21
C THR A 186 -8.56 14.12 3.07
N GLY A 187 -8.82 13.24 4.03
CA GLY A 187 -9.92 12.29 3.92
C GLY A 187 -10.06 11.33 5.07
N MET A 188 -11.00 10.41 4.90
CA MET A 188 -11.37 9.40 5.89
C MET A 188 -11.68 8.06 5.21
N SER A 189 -11.90 7.00 6.00
CA SER A 189 -12.28 5.68 5.49
C SER A 189 -13.52 5.13 6.19
N MET A 190 -14.32 4.38 5.45
CA MET A 190 -15.35 3.48 5.98
C MET A 190 -14.94 2.05 5.67
N ARG A 191 -14.72 1.21 6.70
CA ARG A 191 -14.54 -0.23 6.48
C ARG A 191 -15.89 -0.89 6.27
N ALA A 192 -16.03 -1.64 5.18
CA ALA A 192 -17.24 -2.36 4.82
C ALA A 192 -17.06 -3.88 5.01
N PRO A 193 -18.14 -4.66 5.12
CA PRO A 193 -18.12 -6.11 5.26
C PRO A 193 -17.83 -6.82 3.91
N THR A 194 -16.79 -6.37 3.22
CA THR A 194 -16.24 -6.97 2.00
C THR A 194 -14.80 -7.40 2.28
N SER A 195 -14.39 -8.51 1.68
CA SER A 195 -13.14 -9.19 2.04
C SER A 195 -11.94 -8.80 1.17
N ASN A 196 -12.17 -8.20 0.01
CA ASN A 196 -11.18 -7.55 -0.84
C ASN A 196 -11.87 -6.55 -1.79
N VAL A 197 -11.08 -5.72 -2.48
CA VAL A 197 -11.50 -4.57 -3.30
C VAL A 197 -12.00 -3.40 -2.45
N SER A 198 -11.62 -2.20 -2.85
CA SER A 198 -11.98 -0.95 -2.18
C SER A 198 -12.24 0.10 -3.25
N VAL A 199 -12.93 1.18 -2.89
CA VAL A 199 -13.20 2.30 -3.80
C VAL A 199 -12.81 3.61 -3.12
N VAL A 200 -12.38 4.56 -3.94
CA VAL A 200 -12.10 5.94 -3.56
C VAL A 200 -13.19 6.82 -4.17
N ASP A 201 -13.78 7.65 -3.33
CA ASP A 201 -14.62 8.79 -3.72
C ASP A 201 -13.81 10.06 -3.43
N LEU A 202 -13.51 10.83 -4.48
CA LEU A 202 -12.81 12.10 -4.39
C LEU A 202 -13.79 13.22 -4.76
N THR A 203 -14.17 14.01 -3.76
CA THR A 203 -14.84 15.29 -3.99
C THR A 203 -13.78 16.38 -4.01
N CYS A 204 -13.55 17.00 -5.16
CA CYS A 204 -12.56 18.07 -5.31
C CYS A 204 -13.13 19.30 -6.00
N ARG A 205 -12.64 20.47 -5.58
CA ARG A 205 -12.84 21.75 -6.28
C ARG A 205 -11.64 22.02 -7.17
N ILE A 206 -11.90 22.38 -8.41
CA ILE A 206 -10.90 22.67 -9.45
C ILE A 206 -10.95 24.14 -9.85
N GLU A 207 -9.86 24.64 -10.40
CA GLU A 207 -9.71 26.06 -10.75
C GLU A 207 -10.54 26.45 -11.98
N LYS A 208 -10.52 25.60 -13.01
CA LYS A 208 -11.22 25.85 -14.27
C LYS A 208 -12.49 25.00 -14.34
N SER A 209 -13.56 25.59 -14.87
CA SER A 209 -14.78 24.83 -15.17
C SER A 209 -14.48 23.79 -16.24
N VAL A 210 -15.01 22.59 -16.05
CA VAL A 210 -14.87 21.45 -16.96
C VAL A 210 -16.17 20.66 -16.95
N THR A 211 -16.52 20.07 -18.07
CA THR A 211 -17.61 19.11 -18.16
C THR A 211 -17.17 17.73 -17.68
N TYR A 212 -18.13 16.90 -17.27
CA TYR A 212 -17.82 15.52 -16.88
C TYR A 212 -17.28 14.68 -18.04
N ASP A 213 -17.67 14.99 -19.28
CA ASP A 213 -17.19 14.30 -20.47
C ASP A 213 -15.70 14.55 -20.72
N GLU A 214 -15.25 15.80 -20.60
CA GLU A 214 -13.83 16.15 -20.69
C GLU A 214 -12.99 15.47 -19.59
N ILE A 215 -13.51 15.35 -18.36
CA ILE A 215 -12.85 14.59 -17.29
C ILE A 215 -12.67 13.11 -17.71
N LYS A 216 -13.73 12.48 -18.24
CA LYS A 216 -13.65 11.08 -18.71
C LYS A 216 -12.63 10.93 -19.82
N GLU A 217 -12.55 11.88 -20.75
CA GLU A 217 -11.57 11.86 -21.84
C GLU A 217 -10.14 11.99 -21.33
N ALA A 218 -9.87 12.90 -20.38
CA ALA A 218 -8.54 13.04 -19.76
C ALA A 218 -8.12 11.74 -19.06
N MET A 219 -9.02 11.14 -18.28
CA MET A 219 -8.78 9.86 -17.60
C MET A 219 -8.54 8.70 -18.59
N LYS A 220 -9.35 8.64 -19.65
CA LYS A 220 -9.20 7.65 -20.72
C LYS A 220 -7.88 7.82 -21.47
N LYS A 221 -7.45 9.06 -21.72
CA LYS A 221 -6.17 9.35 -22.36
C LYS A 221 -5.01 8.88 -21.50
N ALA A 222 -5.00 9.23 -20.21
CA ALA A 222 -3.92 8.84 -19.29
C ALA A 222 -3.83 7.30 -19.13
N SER A 223 -4.96 6.62 -18.98
CA SER A 223 -5.01 5.14 -18.86
C SER A 223 -4.62 4.38 -20.14
N ASN A 224 -4.71 5.00 -21.32
CA ASN A 224 -4.22 4.42 -22.57
C ASN A 224 -2.80 4.90 -22.93
N GLY A 225 -2.22 5.79 -22.14
CA GLY A 225 -0.94 6.46 -22.37
C GLY A 225 0.03 6.25 -21.22
N GLU A 226 0.39 7.34 -20.53
CA GLU A 226 1.45 7.34 -19.50
C GLU A 226 1.17 6.49 -18.25
N LEU A 227 -0.08 6.14 -17.97
CA LEU A 227 -0.50 5.40 -16.76
C LEU A 227 -1.14 4.03 -17.07
N LYS A 228 -0.73 3.40 -18.18
CA LYS A 228 -1.25 2.09 -18.61
C LYS A 228 -0.76 0.92 -17.76
#